data_AF-A0A640SG83-F1
#
_entry.id   AF-A0A640SG83-F1
#
_cell.length_a   1.000
_cell.length_b   1.000
_cell.length_c   1.000
_cell.angle_alpha   90.00
_cell.angle_beta   90.00
_cell.angle_gamma   90.00
#
_symmetry.space_group_name_H-M   'P 1'
#
loop_
_entity.id
_entity.type
_entity.pdbx_description
1 polymer ?
#
loop_
_entity_poly.entity_id
_entity_poly.type
_entity_poly.pdbx_seq_one_letter_code
_entity_poly.pdbx_strand_id
1 'polypeptide(L)'
;MVSVAALVVAAPDFLIVTDPNRRGYIELPGSLTHRHETPEAAAERVVRDLLGLTLPAGQLVGIDRVEHPNRSVITHIFAAGPLTRRQTRTLRLHNTGDTVRLLSTANALPLLPPRSRGRAAAGLKALAADTVAHLGTGATPPNSRSARPARSKGAPAAPANRQPAVLVASSAVITDRQDRLLIVRDNATEAWRLPGGAADTAVGETPRKTAERYALQGLGQSIALDQLLGIDWCRFPSRPAQVHYFYGAETPGCLRIDSVLCPQCGPSVRKFIPPAAASTFLSPQDTRRVHACLTARAAQTGAVELSDGYSGSHLFLPWVGAGRSRTKSIQQA
;
A
#
# COMPACT_ATOMS: atom_id res chain seq x y z
N MET A 1 9.80 2.47 6.01
CA MET A 1 10.15 1.15 5.42
C MET A 1 8.87 0.41 5.09
N VAL A 2 8.90 -0.49 4.11
CA VAL A 2 7.76 -1.36 3.78
C VAL A 2 8.08 -2.78 4.25
N SER A 3 7.07 -3.45 4.80
CA SER A 3 7.11 -4.85 5.18
C SER A 3 5.83 -5.54 4.78
N VAL A 4 5.82 -6.86 4.86
CA VAL A 4 4.66 -7.69 4.54
C VAL A 4 4.36 -8.66 5.67
N ALA A 5 3.08 -8.96 5.85
CA ALA A 5 2.59 -10.07 6.65
C ALA A 5 1.64 -10.89 5.77
N ALA A 6 1.78 -12.22 5.80
CA ALA A 6 0.90 -13.14 5.10
C ALA A 6 -0.12 -13.71 6.08
N LEU A 7 -1.39 -13.45 5.82
CA LEU A 7 -2.53 -14.09 6.46
C LEU A 7 -2.89 -15.33 5.63
N VAL A 8 -2.22 -16.45 5.89
CA VAL A 8 -2.45 -17.67 5.11
C VAL A 8 -3.60 -18.46 5.73
N VAL A 9 -4.71 -18.52 5.01
CA VAL A 9 -5.93 -19.22 5.44
C VAL A 9 -5.92 -20.63 4.85
N ALA A 10 -6.20 -21.66 5.66
CA ALA A 10 -6.23 -23.05 5.22
C ALA A 10 -7.57 -23.69 5.59
N ALA A 11 -8.45 -23.93 4.60
CA ALA A 11 -9.89 -24.09 4.87
C ALA A 11 -10.49 -22.85 5.59
N PRO A 12 -11.80 -22.66 5.74
CA PRO A 12 -12.36 -21.36 6.17
C PRO A 12 -11.91 -20.89 7.57
N ASP A 13 -11.48 -21.82 8.44
CA ASP A 13 -11.30 -21.55 9.87
C ASP A 13 -9.91 -21.84 10.42
N PHE A 14 -8.91 -22.12 9.59
CA PHE A 14 -7.53 -22.30 10.08
C PHE A 14 -6.58 -21.24 9.56
N LEU A 15 -5.71 -20.80 10.46
CA LEU A 15 -4.60 -19.92 10.17
C LEU A 15 -3.29 -20.68 10.24
N ILE A 16 -2.41 -20.36 9.31
CA ILE A 16 -1.01 -20.72 9.44
C ILE A 16 -0.30 -19.63 10.24
N VAL A 17 0.34 -20.05 11.31
CA VAL A 17 1.20 -19.23 12.15
C VAL A 17 2.59 -19.84 12.23
N THR A 18 3.57 -19.01 12.52
CA THR A 18 4.97 -19.42 12.64
C THR A 18 5.40 -19.33 14.08
N ASP A 19 6.33 -20.17 14.52
CA ASP A 19 7.06 -20.02 15.77
C ASP A 19 8.50 -19.65 15.44
N PRO A 20 8.83 -18.34 15.44
CA PRO A 20 10.10 -17.86 14.92
C PRO A 20 11.26 -18.36 15.78
N ASN A 21 12.25 -18.98 15.13
CA ASN A 21 13.43 -19.55 15.77
C ASN A 21 13.12 -20.54 16.92
N ARG A 22 11.94 -21.17 16.93
CA ARG A 22 11.49 -22.14 17.95
C ARG A 22 11.56 -21.58 19.38
N ARG A 23 11.19 -20.31 19.55
CA ARG A 23 11.22 -19.61 20.83
C ARG A 23 9.96 -19.85 21.67
N GLY A 24 8.99 -20.62 21.15
CA GLY A 24 7.79 -21.02 21.88
C GLY A 24 6.68 -19.97 21.88
N TYR A 25 6.75 -18.97 21.00
CA TYR A 25 5.65 -18.04 20.74
C TYR A 25 5.27 -18.10 19.26
N ILE A 26 4.04 -17.72 18.92
CA ILE A 26 3.58 -17.72 17.54
C ILE A 26 3.51 -16.30 16.95
N GLU A 27 3.64 -16.19 15.63
CA GLU A 27 3.50 -14.94 14.89
C GLU A 27 2.86 -15.17 13.52
N LEU A 28 2.40 -14.10 12.87
CA LEU A 28 2.04 -14.16 11.46
C LEU A 28 3.31 -14.24 10.62
N PRO A 29 3.36 -15.09 9.57
CA PRO A 29 4.47 -15.07 8.62
C PRO A 29 4.67 -13.65 8.05
N GLY A 30 5.91 -13.19 7.98
CA GLY A 30 6.19 -11.86 7.44
C GLY A 30 7.67 -11.57 7.26
N SER A 31 7.97 -10.61 6.41
CA SER A 31 9.34 -10.12 6.23
C SER A 31 9.36 -8.67 5.77
N LEU A 32 10.54 -8.05 5.80
CA LEU A 32 10.77 -6.79 5.09
C LEU A 32 10.75 -7.03 3.57
N THR A 33 10.40 -6.00 2.81
CA THR A 33 10.61 -6.00 1.35
C THR A 33 12.07 -5.73 1.05
N HIS A 34 12.64 -6.43 0.08
CA HIS A 34 13.96 -6.12 -0.47
C HIS A 34 13.92 -4.87 -1.38
N ARG A 35 15.10 -4.38 -1.77
CA ARG A 35 15.20 -3.23 -2.68
C ARG A 35 14.54 -3.59 -4.02
N HIS A 36 13.61 -2.75 -4.48
CA HIS A 36 12.85 -2.93 -5.73
C HIS A 36 11.87 -4.11 -5.77
N GLU A 37 11.74 -4.87 -4.68
CA GLU A 37 10.77 -5.95 -4.55
C GLU A 37 9.40 -5.37 -4.19
N THR A 38 8.36 -5.77 -4.93
CA THR A 38 6.99 -5.32 -4.63
C THR A 38 6.46 -6.00 -3.36
N PRO A 39 5.48 -5.41 -2.66
CA PRO A 39 4.86 -6.05 -1.51
C PRO A 39 4.24 -7.42 -1.84
N GLU A 40 3.66 -7.58 -3.02
CA GLU A 40 3.10 -8.84 -3.51
C GLU A 40 4.20 -9.90 -3.66
N ALA A 41 5.28 -9.56 -4.38
CA ALA A 41 6.42 -10.46 -4.57
C ALA A 41 7.07 -10.85 -3.23
N ALA A 42 7.13 -9.91 -2.28
CA ALA A 42 7.62 -10.20 -0.94
C ALA A 42 6.68 -11.16 -0.17
N ALA A 43 5.37 -11.01 -0.31
CA ALA A 43 4.39 -11.91 0.31
C ALA A 43 4.47 -13.33 -0.30
N GLU A 44 4.57 -13.43 -1.63
CA GLU A 44 4.78 -14.70 -2.35
C GLU A 44 6.09 -15.37 -1.93
N ARG A 45 7.16 -14.59 -1.78
CA ARG A 45 8.44 -15.08 -1.26
C ARG A 45 8.30 -15.60 0.17
N VAL A 46 7.64 -14.86 1.07
CA VAL A 46 7.43 -15.32 2.45
C VAL A 46 6.69 -16.65 2.46
N VAL A 47 5.63 -16.78 1.67
CA VAL A 47 4.86 -18.02 1.53
C VAL A 47 5.72 -19.15 0.98
N ARG A 48 6.51 -18.91 -0.06
CA ARG A 48 7.40 -19.91 -0.66
C ARG A 48 8.49 -20.36 0.30
N ASP A 49 9.20 -19.42 0.91
CA ASP A 49 10.36 -19.71 1.74
C ASP A 49 9.94 -20.40 3.06
N LEU A 50 8.74 -20.10 3.56
CA LEU A 50 8.21 -20.65 4.81
C LEU A 50 7.41 -21.95 4.61
N LEU A 51 6.57 -22.02 3.56
CA LEU A 51 5.65 -23.14 3.33
C LEU A 51 6.13 -24.11 2.25
N GLY A 52 7.15 -23.75 1.46
CA GLY A 52 7.53 -24.52 0.27
C GLY A 52 6.47 -24.51 -0.83
N LEU A 53 5.54 -23.55 -0.79
CA LEU A 53 4.43 -23.44 -1.74
C LEU A 53 4.57 -22.19 -2.61
N THR A 54 4.35 -22.33 -3.91
CA THR A 54 4.18 -21.20 -4.81
C THR A 54 2.70 -20.86 -4.86
N LEU A 55 2.31 -19.77 -4.20
CA LEU A 55 0.95 -19.24 -4.19
C LEU A 55 1.01 -17.77 -4.55
N PRO A 56 -0.03 -17.23 -5.23
CA PRO A 56 -0.16 -15.79 -5.37
C PRO A 56 -0.29 -15.14 -3.99
N ALA A 57 0.15 -13.88 -3.87
CA ALA A 57 0.00 -13.09 -2.63
C ALA A 57 -1.46 -13.08 -2.13
N GLY A 58 -2.41 -13.11 -3.06
CA GLY A 58 -3.84 -13.04 -2.77
C GLY A 58 -4.28 -11.61 -2.52
N GLN A 59 -5.35 -11.43 -1.76
CA GLN A 59 -5.95 -10.10 -1.57
C GLN A 59 -5.18 -9.29 -0.52
N LEU A 60 -4.89 -8.02 -0.78
CA LEU A 60 -4.51 -7.09 0.28
C LEU A 60 -5.70 -6.85 1.22
N VAL A 61 -5.55 -7.23 2.49
CA VAL A 61 -6.61 -7.13 3.50
C VAL A 61 -6.30 -6.11 4.59
N GLY A 62 -5.09 -5.57 4.64
CA GLY A 62 -4.79 -4.49 5.57
C GLY A 62 -3.46 -3.79 5.41
N ILE A 63 -3.38 -2.59 5.96
CA ILE A 63 -2.19 -1.77 6.03
C ILE A 63 -2.00 -1.35 7.49
N ASP A 64 -0.90 -1.78 8.11
CA ASP A 64 -0.56 -1.46 9.49
C ASP A 64 0.62 -0.49 9.65
N ARG A 65 0.30 0.60 10.33
CA ARG A 65 1.13 1.61 10.97
C ARG A 65 2.00 1.16 12.14
N VAL A 66 3.23 0.66 11.98
CA VAL A 66 4.11 0.45 13.16
C VAL A 66 5.05 1.63 13.39
N GLU A 67 4.92 2.25 14.56
CA GLU A 67 5.86 3.23 15.06
C GLU A 67 6.98 2.55 15.84
N HIS A 68 8.21 2.86 15.46
CA HIS A 68 9.40 2.62 16.28
C HIS A 68 10.02 3.98 16.62
N PRO A 69 10.78 4.08 17.74
CA PRO A 69 11.39 5.33 18.18
C PRO A 69 12.16 6.09 17.09
N ASN A 70 12.78 5.36 16.14
CA ASN A 70 13.63 5.94 15.11
C ASN A 70 13.13 5.70 13.67
N ARG A 71 11.95 5.08 13.48
CA ARG A 71 11.42 4.77 12.14
C ARG A 71 9.94 4.41 12.15
N SER A 72 9.24 4.71 11.05
CA SER A 72 7.92 4.16 10.74
C SER A 72 8.04 3.00 9.74
N VAL A 73 7.29 1.92 10.01
CA VAL A 73 7.18 0.76 9.10
C VAL A 73 5.72 0.62 8.70
N ILE A 74 5.47 0.56 7.40
CA ILE A 74 4.15 0.27 6.83
C ILE A 74 4.14 -1.21 6.46
N THR A 75 3.31 -1.99 7.13
CA THR A 75 3.14 -3.42 6.85
C THR A 75 1.91 -3.63 5.96
N HIS A 76 2.10 -4.21 4.78
CA HIS A 76 1.00 -4.73 3.94
C HIS A 76 0.62 -6.13 4.41
N ILE A 77 -0.67 -6.40 4.56
CA ILE A 77 -1.19 -7.68 5.02
C ILE A 77 -1.93 -8.32 3.86
N PHE A 78 -1.39 -9.42 3.33
CA PHE A 78 -1.96 -10.15 2.21
C PHE A 78 -2.60 -11.44 2.68
N ALA A 79 -3.84 -11.69 2.27
CA ALA A 79 -4.55 -12.94 2.48
C ALA A 79 -4.21 -13.92 1.35
N ALA A 80 -3.19 -14.75 1.59
CA ALA A 80 -2.80 -15.80 0.65
C ALA A 80 -3.64 -17.08 0.90
N GLY A 81 -4.23 -17.64 -0.16
CA GLY A 81 -5.09 -18.82 -0.06
C GLY A 81 -6.58 -18.51 -0.33
N PRO A 82 -7.51 -19.42 0.03
CA PRO A 82 -7.33 -20.53 0.96
C PRO A 82 -6.51 -21.70 0.40
N LEU A 83 -5.70 -22.34 1.24
CA LEU A 83 -5.02 -23.59 0.85
C LEU A 83 -6.03 -24.71 0.60
N THR A 84 -5.81 -25.47 -0.47
CA THR A 84 -6.54 -26.71 -0.73
C THR A 84 -6.21 -27.77 0.33
N ARG A 85 -7.13 -28.72 0.57
CA ARG A 85 -6.87 -29.87 1.47
C ARG A 85 -5.58 -30.63 1.12
N ARG A 86 -5.23 -30.71 -0.16
CA ARG A 86 -3.99 -31.33 -0.64
C ARG A 86 -2.77 -30.51 -0.21
N GLN A 87 -2.78 -29.19 -0.44
CA GLN A 87 -1.70 -28.30 -0.02
C GLN A 87 -1.50 -28.31 1.50
N THR A 88 -2.58 -28.33 2.27
CA THR A 88 -2.51 -28.41 3.75
C THR A 88 -1.82 -29.70 4.22
N ARG A 89 -2.09 -30.84 3.57
CA ARG A 89 -1.44 -32.13 3.89
C ARG A 89 0.03 -32.18 3.47
N THR A 90 0.40 -31.44 2.43
CA THR A 90 1.77 -31.39 1.91
C THR A 90 2.63 -30.30 2.54
N LEU A 91 2.12 -29.56 3.53
CA LEU A 91 2.90 -28.66 4.39
C LEU A 91 3.92 -29.47 5.19
N ARG A 92 4.95 -29.98 4.50
CA ARG A 92 6.12 -30.57 5.09
C ARG A 92 7.05 -29.41 5.43
N LEU A 93 7.14 -29.16 6.74
CA LEU A 93 7.99 -28.19 7.42
C LEU A 93 9.28 -27.93 6.63
N HIS A 94 9.32 -26.82 5.89
CA HIS A 94 10.54 -26.39 5.23
C HIS A 94 11.50 -25.82 6.28
N ASN A 95 12.77 -26.15 6.12
CA ASN A 95 13.80 -26.02 7.14
C ASN A 95 14.37 -24.59 7.18
N THR A 96 13.57 -23.61 7.61
CA THR A 96 14.00 -22.21 7.78
C THR A 96 14.32 -21.83 9.22
N GLY A 97 14.37 -22.79 10.15
CA GLY A 97 14.58 -22.55 11.58
C GLY A 97 13.29 -22.19 12.33
N ASP A 98 12.27 -21.71 11.64
CA ASP A 98 10.92 -21.49 12.15
C ASP A 98 10.10 -22.78 12.11
N THR A 99 9.16 -22.96 13.04
CA THR A 99 8.18 -24.06 12.95
C THR A 99 6.82 -23.52 12.50
N VAL A 100 6.24 -24.16 11.48
CA VAL A 100 4.93 -23.81 10.95
C VAL A 100 3.87 -24.57 11.72
N ARG A 101 2.87 -23.86 12.24
CA ARG A 101 1.74 -24.44 12.97
C ARG A 101 0.43 -24.10 12.27
N LEU A 102 -0.42 -25.11 12.12
CA LEU A 102 -1.79 -24.95 11.65
C LEU A 102 -2.72 -24.93 12.87
N LEU A 103 -3.35 -23.79 13.14
CA LEU A 103 -4.24 -23.61 14.27
C LEU A 103 -5.59 -23.12 13.77
N SER A 104 -6.68 -23.50 14.45
CA SER A 104 -7.97 -22.85 14.18
C SER A 104 -7.86 -21.36 14.51
N THR A 105 -8.60 -20.51 13.80
CA THR A 105 -8.61 -19.06 14.02
C THR A 105 -8.89 -18.73 15.49
N ALA A 106 -9.84 -19.44 16.12
CA ALA A 106 -10.19 -19.27 17.52
C ALA A 106 -9.03 -19.59 18.48
N ASN A 107 -8.17 -20.56 18.14
CA ASN A 107 -7.01 -20.93 18.96
C ASN A 107 -5.77 -20.08 18.63
N ALA A 108 -5.63 -19.62 17.39
CA ALA A 108 -4.50 -18.81 16.95
C ALA A 108 -4.56 -17.38 17.53
N LEU A 109 -5.73 -16.71 17.45
CA LEU A 109 -5.85 -15.30 17.84
C LEU A 109 -5.41 -15.03 19.30
N PRO A 110 -5.82 -15.81 20.32
CA PRO A 110 -5.39 -15.57 21.70
C PRO A 110 -3.88 -15.75 21.90
N LEU A 111 -3.25 -16.64 21.13
CA LEU A 111 -1.82 -16.95 21.24
C LEU A 111 -0.93 -15.96 20.47
N LEU A 112 -1.48 -15.22 19.51
CA LEU A 112 -0.73 -14.20 18.77
C LEU A 112 -0.40 -12.99 19.67
N PRO A 113 0.80 -12.41 19.55
CA PRO A 113 1.14 -11.13 20.15
C PRO A 113 0.12 -10.04 19.78
N PRO A 114 -0.12 -9.03 20.64
CA PRO A 114 -1.20 -8.05 20.44
C PRO A 114 -1.23 -7.42 19.05
N ARG A 115 -0.07 -7.09 18.48
CA ARG A 115 0.05 -6.51 17.14
C ARG A 115 -0.40 -7.48 16.05
N SER A 116 0.17 -8.69 16.06
CA SER A 116 -0.13 -9.74 15.07
C SER A 116 -1.57 -10.26 15.20
N ARG A 117 -2.09 -10.31 16.42
CA ARG A 117 -3.51 -10.59 16.69
C ARG A 117 -4.42 -9.56 16.05
N GLY A 118 -4.12 -8.28 16.25
CA GLY A 118 -4.90 -7.19 15.67
C GLY A 118 -4.87 -7.18 14.15
N ARG A 119 -3.70 -7.44 13.54
CA ARG A 119 -3.55 -7.64 12.10
C ARG A 119 -4.39 -8.81 11.58
N ALA A 120 -4.31 -9.97 12.24
CA ALA A 120 -5.05 -11.15 11.84
C ALA A 120 -6.57 -10.92 11.93
N ALA A 121 -7.05 -10.40 13.06
CA ALA A 121 -8.47 -10.15 13.27
C ALA A 121 -9.04 -9.14 12.27
N ALA A 122 -8.35 -8.01 12.07
CA ALA A 122 -8.77 -6.99 11.12
C ALA A 122 -8.68 -7.49 9.67
N GLY A 123 -7.61 -8.23 9.33
CA GLY A 123 -7.43 -8.82 8.00
C GLY A 123 -8.51 -9.86 7.67
N LEU A 124 -8.88 -10.72 8.61
CA LEU A 124 -9.98 -11.68 8.42
C LEU A 124 -11.33 -10.99 8.23
N LYS A 125 -11.60 -9.92 9.00
CA LYS A 125 -12.82 -9.11 8.82
C LYS A 125 -12.83 -8.42 7.45
N ALA A 126 -11.69 -7.87 7.04
CA ALA A 126 -11.54 -7.18 5.77
C ALA A 126 -11.66 -8.13 4.58
N LEU A 127 -11.08 -9.34 4.69
CA LEU A 127 -11.24 -10.43 3.72
C LEU A 127 -12.71 -10.81 3.53
N ALA A 128 -13.45 -10.99 4.63
CA ALA A 128 -14.87 -11.34 4.57
C ALA A 128 -15.75 -10.22 3.97
N ALA A 129 -15.29 -8.98 4.02
CA ALA A 129 -16.02 -7.80 3.54
C ALA A 129 -15.51 -7.28 2.19
N ASP A 130 -14.52 -7.92 1.56
CA ASP A 130 -13.80 -7.44 0.37
C ASP A 130 -13.24 -6.01 0.51
N THR A 131 -12.61 -5.71 1.66
CA THR A 131 -12.09 -4.37 1.99
C THR A 131 -10.64 -4.42 2.45
N VAL A 132 -10.04 -3.25 2.73
CA VAL A 132 -8.69 -3.11 3.29
C VAL A 132 -8.76 -2.40 4.65
N ALA A 133 -8.32 -3.08 5.71
CA ALA A 133 -8.27 -2.49 7.04
C ALA A 133 -7.07 -1.53 7.22
N HIS A 134 -7.29 -0.36 7.81
CA HIS A 134 -6.21 0.53 8.24
C HIS A 134 -5.94 0.36 9.74
N LEU A 135 -4.69 0.09 10.09
CA LEU A 135 -4.27 -0.18 11.46
C LEU A 135 -3.16 0.80 11.89
N GLY A 136 -3.13 1.08 13.19
CA GLY A 136 -2.04 1.75 13.89
C GLY A 136 -1.51 0.84 15.00
N THR A 137 -0.34 0.23 14.77
CA THR A 137 0.36 -0.70 15.66
C THR A 137 -0.53 -1.89 16.04
N GLY A 138 -1.22 -2.43 15.04
CA GLY A 138 -2.17 -3.55 15.18
C GLY A 138 -3.55 -3.16 15.70
N ALA A 139 -3.80 -1.91 16.10
CA ALA A 139 -5.12 -1.46 16.50
C ALA A 139 -5.85 -0.81 15.32
N THR A 140 -7.16 -1.06 15.18
CA THR A 140 -7.99 -0.24 14.29
C THR A 140 -8.11 1.14 14.95
N PRO A 141 -7.74 2.25 14.28
CA PRO A 141 -7.94 3.57 14.84
C PRO A 141 -9.42 3.75 15.19
N PRO A 142 -9.77 4.33 16.35
CA PRO A 142 -11.16 4.68 16.62
C PRO A 142 -11.64 5.60 15.50
N ASN A 143 -12.80 5.27 14.92
CA ASN A 143 -13.51 5.93 13.81
C ASN A 143 -12.87 7.21 13.26
N SER A 144 -12.61 7.22 11.95
CA SER A 144 -12.19 8.34 11.10
C SER A 144 -13.01 9.62 11.32
N ARG A 145 -12.75 10.31 12.42
CA ARG A 145 -13.11 11.69 12.71
C ARG A 145 -11.89 12.33 13.36
N SER A 146 -11.11 13.02 12.53
CA SER A 146 -10.18 14.10 12.89
C SER A 146 -9.64 14.07 14.32
N ALA A 147 -8.79 13.09 14.66
CA ALA A 147 -7.97 13.20 15.86
C ALA A 147 -6.69 13.99 15.51
N ARG A 148 -6.67 15.26 15.91
CA ARG A 148 -5.47 16.10 15.92
C ARG A 148 -4.35 15.36 16.68
N PRO A 149 -3.12 15.27 16.15
CA PRO A 149 -2.05 14.57 16.85
C PRO A 149 -1.75 15.27 18.18
N ALA A 150 -1.71 14.49 19.26
CA ALA A 150 -1.13 14.93 20.52
C ALA A 150 0.36 15.21 20.27
N ARG A 151 0.82 16.42 20.61
CA ARG A 151 2.24 16.78 20.57
C ARG A 151 3.00 15.90 21.58
N SER A 152 3.77 14.93 21.11
CA SER A 152 4.81 14.31 21.93
C SER A 152 6.00 15.26 22.03
N LYS A 153 6.44 15.57 23.25
CA LYS A 153 7.61 16.41 23.51
C LYS A 153 8.88 15.72 22.99
N GLY A 154 9.72 16.53 22.33
CA GLY A 154 11.02 16.27 21.71
C GLY A 154 11.69 14.92 21.97
N ALA A 155 11.71 14.08 20.92
CA ALA A 155 12.76 13.08 20.75
C ALA A 155 13.90 13.70 19.93
N PRO A 156 15.18 13.44 20.25
CA PRO A 156 16.31 13.97 19.49
C PRO A 156 16.29 13.45 18.05
N ALA A 157 16.64 14.33 17.11
CA ALA A 157 16.68 14.05 15.70
C ALA A 157 17.59 12.85 15.38
N ALA A 158 17.05 11.84 14.71
CA ALA A 158 17.82 10.74 14.16
C ALA A 158 18.84 11.27 13.12
N PRO A 159 20.03 10.66 12.98
CA PRO A 159 21.07 11.15 12.08
C PRO A 159 20.59 11.20 10.62
N ALA A 160 20.90 12.31 9.95
CA ALA A 160 20.34 12.79 8.69
C ALA A 160 20.76 12.02 7.41
N ASN A 161 21.14 10.74 7.47
CA ASN A 161 21.75 10.09 6.30
C ASN A 161 21.29 8.65 6.00
N ARG A 162 20.03 8.29 6.28
CA ARG A 162 19.42 7.08 5.69
C ARG A 162 18.28 7.47 4.77
N GLN A 163 18.59 7.54 3.47
CA GLN A 163 17.57 7.67 2.44
C GLN A 163 16.61 6.46 2.55
N PRO A 164 15.29 6.67 2.57
CA PRO A 164 14.34 5.58 2.75
C PRO A 164 14.48 4.58 1.60
N ALA A 165 14.51 3.28 1.93
CA ALA A 165 14.58 2.21 0.94
C ALA A 165 13.40 2.23 -0.05
N VAL A 166 12.25 2.75 0.40
CA VAL A 166 11.02 2.93 -0.38
C VAL A 166 10.35 4.23 0.07
N LEU A 167 9.95 5.06 -0.88
CA LEU A 167 9.18 6.29 -0.67
C LEU A 167 7.68 5.96 -0.56
N VAL A 168 6.94 6.78 0.18
CA VAL A 168 5.49 6.63 0.36
C VAL A 168 4.81 7.87 -0.19
N ALA A 169 3.82 7.69 -1.05
CA ALA A 169 2.97 8.76 -1.54
C ALA A 169 1.50 8.37 -1.46
N SER A 170 0.62 9.36 -1.45
CA SER A 170 -0.82 9.09 -1.52
C SER A 170 -1.55 10.19 -2.27
N SER A 171 -2.61 9.80 -2.98
CA SER A 171 -3.51 10.69 -3.70
C SER A 171 -4.96 10.39 -3.35
N ALA A 172 -5.78 11.43 -3.43
CA ALA A 172 -7.22 11.32 -3.39
C ALA A 172 -7.78 11.33 -4.83
N VAL A 173 -8.58 10.33 -5.17
CA VAL A 173 -9.36 10.24 -6.40
C VAL A 173 -10.75 10.76 -6.06
N ILE A 174 -10.95 12.05 -6.26
CA ILE A 174 -12.16 12.77 -5.86
C ILE A 174 -13.04 12.98 -7.08
N THR A 175 -14.30 12.56 -7.01
CA THR A 175 -15.29 12.84 -8.06
C THR A 175 -16.44 13.70 -7.56
N ASP A 176 -16.98 14.53 -8.45
CA ASP A 176 -18.25 15.22 -8.20
C ASP A 176 -19.46 14.35 -8.55
N ARG A 177 -20.67 14.91 -8.41
CA ARG A 177 -21.93 14.21 -8.69
C ARG A 177 -22.18 13.94 -10.18
N GLN A 178 -21.33 14.47 -11.05
CA GLN A 178 -21.36 14.22 -12.49
C GLN A 178 -20.22 13.28 -12.90
N ASP A 179 -19.65 12.54 -11.96
CA ASP A 179 -18.52 11.62 -12.14
C ASP A 179 -17.26 12.27 -12.73
N ARG A 180 -17.13 13.59 -12.59
CA ARG A 180 -15.92 14.31 -13.05
C ARG A 180 -14.84 14.23 -11.99
N LEU A 181 -13.62 13.94 -12.42
CA LEU A 181 -12.41 13.85 -11.60
C LEU A 181 -11.86 15.23 -11.25
N LEU A 182 -11.57 15.45 -9.97
CA LEU A 182 -10.80 16.60 -9.51
C LEU A 182 -9.33 16.45 -9.88
N ILE A 183 -8.79 17.45 -10.57
CA ILE A 183 -7.37 17.66 -10.79
C ILE A 183 -6.94 19.03 -10.27
N VAL A 184 -5.69 19.11 -9.83
CA VAL A 184 -5.06 20.33 -9.32
C VAL A 184 -3.84 20.66 -10.15
N ARG A 185 -3.58 21.96 -10.31
CA ARG A 185 -2.38 22.44 -10.98
C ARG A 185 -1.27 22.61 -9.95
N ASP A 186 -0.12 22.02 -10.23
CA ASP A 186 1.09 22.17 -9.44
C ASP A 186 1.70 23.56 -9.69
N ASN A 187 1.85 24.37 -8.64
CA ASN A 187 2.32 25.75 -8.75
C ASN A 187 3.79 25.90 -9.18
N ALA A 188 4.60 24.84 -9.07
CA ALA A 188 6.01 24.88 -9.42
C ALA A 188 6.26 24.41 -10.86
N THR A 189 5.53 23.38 -11.29
CA THR A 189 5.69 22.74 -12.60
C THR A 189 4.61 23.13 -13.60
N GLU A 190 3.58 23.84 -13.16
CA GLU A 190 2.37 24.19 -13.93
C GLU A 190 1.60 22.99 -14.50
N ALA A 191 1.98 21.76 -14.11
CA ALA A 191 1.40 20.50 -14.58
C ALA A 191 0.13 20.14 -13.80
N TRP A 192 -0.81 19.49 -14.48
CA TRP A 192 -2.02 18.97 -13.85
C TRP A 192 -1.78 17.60 -13.23
N ARG A 193 -2.27 17.41 -12.00
CA ARG A 193 -2.06 16.18 -11.21
C ARG A 193 -3.29 15.87 -10.37
N LEU A 194 -3.34 14.64 -9.84
CA LEU A 194 -4.26 14.32 -8.75
C LEU A 194 -3.86 15.09 -7.49
N PRO A 195 -4.82 15.43 -6.60
CA PRO A 195 -4.51 15.90 -5.26
C PRO A 195 -3.72 14.80 -4.51
N GLY A 196 -2.41 14.97 -4.40
CA GLY A 196 -1.55 13.97 -3.76
C GLY A 196 -0.08 14.32 -3.77
N GLY A 197 0.69 13.49 -3.08
CA GLY A 197 2.14 13.65 -3.00
C GLY A 197 2.76 12.81 -1.89
N ALA A 198 3.98 13.17 -1.51
CA ALA A 198 4.77 12.39 -0.57
C ALA A 198 4.18 12.46 0.86
N ALA A 199 4.23 11.31 1.54
CA ALA A 199 3.93 11.22 2.96
C ALA A 199 5.11 11.72 3.78
N ASP A 200 4.85 12.51 4.83
CA ASP A 200 5.88 12.83 5.82
C ASP A 200 6.07 11.63 6.77
N THR A 201 6.86 10.66 6.31
CA THR A 201 7.12 9.43 7.08
C THR A 201 8.00 9.67 8.32
N ALA A 202 8.69 10.83 8.40
CA ALA A 202 9.55 11.19 9.52
C ALA A 202 8.74 11.62 10.74
N VAL A 203 7.70 12.43 10.53
CA VAL A 203 6.74 12.78 11.60
C VAL A 203 5.64 11.75 11.75
N GLY A 204 5.62 10.74 10.89
CA GLY A 204 4.70 9.65 11.05
C GLY A 204 3.33 9.90 10.44
N GLU A 205 3.26 10.49 9.27
CA GLU A 205 2.03 10.53 8.49
C GLU A 205 1.66 9.12 7.99
N THR A 206 0.37 8.75 8.04
CA THR A 206 -0.14 7.52 7.40
C THR A 206 -0.52 7.82 5.94
N PRO A 207 -0.52 6.83 5.03
CA PRO A 207 -0.99 7.06 3.66
C PRO A 207 -2.38 7.72 3.57
N ARG A 208 -3.31 7.29 4.43
CA ARG A 208 -4.64 7.91 4.50
C ARG A 208 -4.58 9.37 4.94
N LYS A 209 -3.80 9.71 5.98
CA LYS A 209 -3.62 11.11 6.42
C LYS A 209 -2.94 11.96 5.36
N THR A 210 -1.99 11.39 4.62
CA THR A 210 -1.35 12.06 3.47
C THR A 210 -2.41 12.39 2.41
N ALA A 211 -3.26 11.44 2.04
CA ALA A 211 -4.34 11.69 1.09
C ALA A 211 -5.36 12.72 1.61
N GLU A 212 -5.73 12.68 2.90
CA GLU A 212 -6.61 13.66 3.55
C GLU A 212 -6.00 15.08 3.50
N ARG A 213 -4.69 15.19 3.78
CA ARG A 213 -3.97 16.46 3.69
C ARG A 213 -4.01 17.02 2.27
N TYR A 214 -3.68 16.21 1.27
CA TYR A 214 -3.69 16.67 -0.12
C TYR A 214 -5.11 16.92 -0.66
N ALA A 215 -6.11 16.17 -0.20
CA ALA A 215 -7.51 16.44 -0.50
C ALA A 215 -7.93 17.80 0.08
N LEU A 216 -7.59 18.08 1.34
CA LEU A 216 -7.83 19.38 1.97
C LEU A 216 -7.14 20.51 1.18
N GLN A 217 -5.89 20.34 0.77
CA GLN A 217 -5.16 21.34 -0.01
C GLN A 217 -5.81 21.59 -1.38
N GLY A 218 -6.24 20.53 -2.07
CA GLY A 218 -6.88 20.65 -3.39
C GLY A 218 -8.33 21.15 -3.35
N LEU A 219 -9.06 20.86 -2.26
CA LEU A 219 -10.45 21.24 -2.08
C LEU A 219 -10.67 22.55 -1.31
N GLY A 220 -9.72 22.93 -0.45
CA GLY A 220 -9.87 24.04 0.51
C GLY A 220 -10.75 23.69 1.71
N GLN A 221 -11.29 22.47 1.76
CA GLN A 221 -12.12 21.97 2.84
C GLN A 221 -11.84 20.50 3.09
N SER A 222 -12.09 20.06 4.32
CA SER A 222 -11.93 18.66 4.71
C SER A 222 -13.00 17.79 4.03
N ILE A 223 -12.61 16.59 3.63
CA ILE A 223 -13.49 15.57 3.05
C ILE A 223 -13.20 14.23 3.72
N ALA A 224 -14.24 13.44 3.93
CA ALA A 224 -14.07 12.05 4.35
C ALA A 224 -13.61 11.23 3.15
N LEU A 225 -12.49 10.52 3.29
CA LEU A 225 -12.06 9.53 2.31
C LEU A 225 -12.81 8.22 2.53
N ASP A 226 -13.20 7.58 1.44
CA ASP A 226 -13.94 6.33 1.41
C ASP A 226 -12.97 5.14 1.57
N GLN A 227 -13.00 4.20 0.62
CA GLN A 227 -12.11 3.05 0.56
C GLN A 227 -10.79 3.35 -0.13
N LEU A 228 -9.78 2.52 0.17
CA LEU A 228 -8.57 2.45 -0.64
C LEU A 228 -8.96 1.85 -2.00
N LEU A 229 -8.75 2.62 -3.08
CA LEU A 229 -9.08 2.20 -4.44
C LEU A 229 -7.94 1.45 -5.11
N GLY A 230 -6.69 1.79 -4.78
CA GLY A 230 -5.56 1.08 -5.33
C GLY A 230 -4.22 1.42 -4.71
N ILE A 231 -3.24 0.58 -5.00
CA ILE A 231 -1.84 0.75 -4.64
C ILE A 231 -1.01 0.58 -5.89
N ASP A 232 -0.09 1.51 -6.16
CA ASP A 232 0.87 1.38 -7.25
C ASP A 232 2.30 1.30 -6.73
N TRP A 233 2.98 0.22 -7.09
CA TRP A 233 4.43 0.08 -6.91
C TRP A 233 5.16 0.69 -8.09
N CYS A 234 5.93 1.75 -7.81
CA CYS A 234 6.55 2.59 -8.81
C CYS A 234 8.07 2.45 -8.73
N ARG A 235 8.71 2.12 -9.85
CA ARG A 235 10.16 1.99 -9.93
C ARG A 235 10.75 3.21 -10.63
N PHE A 236 11.90 3.67 -10.13
CA PHE A 236 12.61 4.81 -10.71
C PHE A 236 14.09 4.46 -10.90
N PRO A 237 14.71 4.86 -12.02
CA PRO A 237 16.14 4.61 -12.25
C PRO A 237 17.05 5.33 -11.24
N SER A 238 16.71 6.56 -10.86
CA SER A 238 17.59 7.49 -10.15
C SER A 238 17.15 7.80 -8.71
N ARG A 239 16.09 7.17 -8.21
CA ARG A 239 15.61 7.35 -6.83
C ARG A 239 15.00 6.06 -6.28
N PRO A 240 14.83 5.93 -4.95
CA PRO A 240 14.17 4.75 -4.39
C PRO A 240 12.78 4.50 -5.01
N ALA A 241 12.39 3.23 -5.05
CA ALA A 241 11.03 2.84 -5.43
C ALA A 241 10.01 3.55 -4.53
N GLN A 242 8.78 3.70 -5.02
CA GLN A 242 7.71 4.38 -4.30
C GLN A 242 6.47 3.50 -4.28
N VAL A 243 5.83 3.41 -3.13
CA VAL A 243 4.46 2.89 -3.03
C VAL A 243 3.49 4.07 -2.98
N HIS A 244 2.52 4.09 -3.89
CA HIS A 244 1.53 5.16 -4.01
C HIS A 244 0.13 4.62 -3.71
N TYR A 245 -0.55 5.18 -2.71
CA TYR A 245 -1.90 4.77 -2.31
C TYR A 245 -2.95 5.73 -2.86
N PHE A 246 -4.04 5.20 -3.41
CA PHE A 246 -5.14 5.97 -3.98
C PHE A 246 -6.41 5.75 -3.18
N TYR A 247 -6.99 6.82 -2.65
CA TYR A 247 -8.21 6.78 -1.85
C TYR A 247 -9.36 7.44 -2.60
N GLY A 248 -10.54 6.84 -2.57
CA GLY A 248 -11.76 7.43 -3.14
C GLY A 248 -12.33 8.52 -2.23
N ALA A 249 -12.99 9.51 -2.84
CA ALA A 249 -13.92 10.39 -2.16
C ALA A 249 -14.94 10.96 -3.14
N GLU A 250 -16.10 11.34 -2.63
CA GLU A 250 -17.10 12.10 -3.38
C GLU A 250 -17.31 13.48 -2.77
N THR A 251 -17.36 14.50 -3.61
CA THR A 251 -17.47 15.88 -3.13
C THR A 251 -18.81 16.13 -2.44
N PRO A 252 -18.83 16.78 -1.25
CA PRO A 252 -20.07 17.16 -0.61
C PRO A 252 -20.69 18.35 -1.38
N GLY A 253 -21.58 18.06 -2.33
CA GLY A 253 -22.35 19.06 -3.08
C GLY A 253 -21.60 19.79 -4.18
N CYS A 254 -22.21 20.87 -4.68
CA CYS A 254 -21.67 21.67 -5.78
C CYS A 254 -20.51 22.55 -5.27
N LEU A 255 -19.27 22.04 -5.36
CA LEU A 255 -18.08 22.87 -5.15
C LEU A 255 -17.95 23.90 -6.26
N ARG A 256 -17.82 25.18 -5.90
CA ARG A 256 -17.48 26.24 -6.88
C ARG A 256 -16.06 26.04 -7.39
N ILE A 257 -15.87 26.17 -8.69
CA ILE A 257 -14.55 26.15 -9.34
C ILE A 257 -13.90 27.52 -9.14
N ASP A 258 -13.50 27.79 -7.90
CA ASP A 258 -12.76 29.00 -7.53
C ASP A 258 -11.32 28.61 -7.14
N SER A 259 -10.39 29.55 -7.25
CA SER A 259 -9.02 29.39 -6.74
C SER A 259 -9.05 29.06 -5.25
N VAL A 260 -8.50 27.91 -4.89
CA VAL A 260 -8.42 27.49 -3.49
C VAL A 260 -7.15 28.05 -2.89
N LEU A 261 -7.28 28.74 -1.75
CA LEU A 261 -6.12 29.08 -0.95
C LEU A 261 -5.66 27.83 -0.19
N CYS A 262 -4.58 27.19 -0.64
CA CYS A 262 -3.90 26.19 0.16
C CYS A 262 -3.03 26.92 1.20
N PRO A 263 -3.22 26.71 2.53
CA PRO A 263 -2.42 27.38 3.56
C PRO A 263 -0.90 27.11 3.46
N GLN A 264 -0.50 26.01 2.80
CA GLN A 264 0.89 25.57 2.69
C GLN A 264 1.50 25.79 1.29
N CYS A 265 0.66 25.94 0.26
CA CYS A 265 1.04 25.93 -1.15
C CYS A 265 0.74 27.25 -1.87
N GLY A 266 -0.01 28.16 -1.24
CA GLY A 266 -0.58 29.34 -1.89
C GLY A 266 -1.83 29.01 -2.72
N PRO A 267 -2.32 29.95 -3.54
CA PRO A 267 -3.47 29.71 -4.42
C PRO A 267 -3.14 28.57 -5.39
N SER A 268 -4.02 27.57 -5.48
CA SER A 268 -3.90 26.46 -6.44
C SER A 268 -5.12 26.44 -7.36
N VAL A 269 -4.88 26.28 -8.66
CA VAL A 269 -5.96 26.14 -9.65
C VAL A 269 -6.45 24.71 -9.65
N ARG A 270 -7.77 24.52 -9.67
CA ARG A 270 -8.41 23.20 -9.74
C ARG A 270 -9.40 23.12 -10.88
N LYS A 271 -9.64 21.91 -11.38
CA LYS A 271 -10.62 21.65 -12.43
C LYS A 271 -11.26 20.29 -12.21
N PHE A 272 -12.55 20.20 -12.55
CA PHE A 272 -13.24 18.92 -12.70
C PHE A 272 -13.25 18.53 -14.17
N ILE A 273 -12.75 17.34 -14.49
CA ILE A 273 -12.67 16.81 -15.85
C ILE A 273 -13.41 15.48 -15.95
N PRO A 274 -14.08 15.18 -17.08
CA PRO A 274 -14.58 13.83 -17.30
C PRO A 274 -13.40 12.83 -17.30
N PRO A 275 -13.54 11.61 -16.74
CA PRO A 275 -12.46 10.63 -16.70
C PRO A 275 -11.88 10.30 -18.08
N ALA A 276 -12.69 10.35 -19.14
CA ALA A 276 -12.24 10.16 -20.53
C ALA A 276 -11.23 11.21 -21.00
N ALA A 277 -11.20 12.40 -20.39
CA ALA A 277 -10.24 13.46 -20.70
C ALA A 277 -8.95 13.38 -19.86
N ALA A 278 -8.81 12.38 -18.97
CA ALA A 278 -7.67 12.27 -18.07
C ALA A 278 -6.32 12.27 -18.81
N SER A 279 -6.24 11.59 -19.96
CA SER A 279 -5.02 11.51 -20.78
C SER A 279 -4.56 12.85 -21.36
N THR A 280 -5.44 13.85 -21.45
CA THR A 280 -5.11 15.20 -21.92
C THR A 280 -4.41 16.03 -20.85
N PHE A 281 -4.69 15.77 -19.57
CA PHE A 281 -4.21 16.58 -18.45
C PHE A 281 -3.17 15.86 -17.59
N LEU A 282 -3.32 14.55 -17.38
CA LEU A 282 -2.50 13.77 -16.48
C LEU A 282 -1.37 13.07 -17.21
N SER A 283 -0.33 12.70 -16.46
CA SER A 283 0.72 11.82 -16.99
C SER A 283 0.14 10.48 -17.46
N PRO A 284 0.79 9.76 -18.40
CA PRO A 284 0.32 8.44 -18.82
C PRO A 284 0.17 7.46 -17.65
N GLN A 285 1.05 7.55 -16.64
CA GLN A 285 0.98 6.70 -15.45
C GLN A 285 -0.24 7.05 -14.58
N ASP A 286 -0.45 8.34 -14.28
CA ASP A 286 -1.60 8.79 -13.48
C ASP A 286 -2.93 8.53 -14.20
N THR A 287 -2.96 8.63 -15.53
CA THR A 287 -4.11 8.25 -16.34
C THR A 287 -4.49 6.78 -16.12
N ARG A 288 -3.52 5.84 -16.23
CA ARG A 288 -3.79 4.43 -15.98
C ARG A 288 -4.24 4.16 -14.54
N ARG A 289 -3.59 4.78 -13.55
CA ARG A 289 -3.96 4.67 -12.12
C ARG A 289 -5.39 5.10 -11.87
N VAL A 290 -5.78 6.26 -12.40
CA VAL A 290 -7.14 6.80 -12.28
C VAL A 290 -8.15 5.84 -12.87
N HIS A 291 -7.93 5.37 -14.10
CA HIS A 291 -8.86 4.45 -14.75
C HIS A 291 -9.00 3.14 -13.96
N ALA A 292 -7.89 2.57 -13.48
CA ALA A 292 -7.92 1.37 -12.65
C ALA A 292 -8.70 1.61 -11.34
N CYS A 293 -8.44 2.72 -10.65
CA CYS A 293 -9.13 3.08 -9.40
C CYS A 293 -10.63 3.31 -9.61
N LEU A 294 -11.02 4.02 -10.67
CA LEU A 294 -12.43 4.27 -10.98
C LEU A 294 -13.16 2.99 -11.41
N THR A 295 -12.47 2.10 -12.14
CA THR A 295 -13.01 0.78 -12.51
C THR A 295 -13.24 -0.07 -11.27
N ALA A 296 -12.26 -0.14 -10.35
CA ALA A 296 -12.41 -0.85 -9.08
C ALA A 296 -13.57 -0.29 -8.24
N ARG A 297 -13.71 1.05 -8.19
CA ARG A 297 -14.84 1.71 -7.52
C ARG A 297 -16.19 1.33 -8.13
N ALA A 298 -16.31 1.40 -9.46
CA ALA A 298 -17.55 1.10 -10.17
C ALA A 298 -17.95 -0.38 -10.03
N ALA A 299 -16.96 -1.28 -10.03
CA ALA A 299 -17.17 -2.71 -9.81
C ALA A 299 -17.40 -3.07 -8.33
N GLN A 300 -17.27 -2.10 -7.41
CA GLN A 300 -17.34 -2.30 -5.96
C GLN A 300 -16.39 -3.40 -5.46
N THR A 301 -15.23 -3.53 -6.10
CA THR A 301 -14.19 -4.48 -5.68
C THR A 301 -13.27 -3.84 -4.65
N GLY A 302 -12.53 -4.67 -3.92
CA GLY A 302 -11.38 -4.25 -3.12
C GLY A 302 -10.31 -3.46 -3.91
N ALA A 303 -9.29 -2.99 -3.19
CA ALA A 303 -8.23 -2.15 -3.76
C ALA A 303 -7.48 -2.86 -4.91
N VAL A 304 -7.27 -2.15 -6.03
CA VAL A 304 -6.50 -2.68 -7.16
C VAL A 304 -5.00 -2.54 -6.94
N GLU A 305 -4.25 -3.60 -7.21
CA GLU A 305 -2.80 -3.61 -7.15
C GLU A 305 -2.22 -3.31 -8.54
N LEU A 306 -1.29 -2.36 -8.57
CA LEU A 306 -0.65 -1.85 -9.78
C LEU A 306 0.87 -1.90 -9.65
N SER A 307 1.54 -2.09 -10.79
CA SER A 307 2.98 -1.91 -10.95
C SER A 307 3.24 -0.96 -12.09
N ASP A 308 3.88 0.18 -11.81
CA ASP A 308 4.10 1.28 -12.75
C ASP A 308 2.80 1.73 -13.47
N GLY A 309 1.67 1.65 -12.76
CA GLY A 309 0.33 1.98 -13.23
C GLY A 309 -0.36 0.88 -14.03
N TYR A 310 0.18 -0.33 -14.10
CA TYR A 310 -0.45 -1.48 -14.79
C TYR A 310 -0.99 -2.49 -13.78
N SER A 311 -2.21 -2.98 -13.98
CA SER A 311 -2.75 -4.10 -13.21
C SER A 311 -2.03 -5.40 -13.55
N GLY A 312 -1.97 -6.32 -12.59
CA GLY A 312 -1.25 -7.62 -12.67
C GLY A 312 -1.64 -8.57 -13.80
N SER A 313 -2.52 -8.17 -14.73
CA SER A 313 -2.85 -8.90 -15.96
C SER A 313 -1.87 -8.63 -17.12
N HIS A 314 -0.99 -7.63 -17.03
CA HIS A 314 0.08 -7.43 -18.02
C HIS A 314 1.39 -8.04 -17.53
N LEU A 315 1.66 -9.22 -18.09
CA LEU A 315 2.92 -9.96 -18.06
C LEU A 315 4.16 -9.08 -17.86
N PHE A 316 4.97 -9.49 -16.89
CA PHE A 316 6.36 -9.10 -16.70
C PHE A 316 7.08 -8.95 -18.05
N LEU A 317 7.39 -7.72 -18.47
CA LEU A 317 8.57 -7.51 -19.28
C LEU A 317 9.77 -7.49 -18.33
N PRO A 318 10.74 -8.42 -18.47
CA PRO A 318 11.96 -8.34 -17.68
C PRO A 318 12.65 -7.01 -17.97
N TRP A 319 13.08 -6.36 -16.89
CA TRP A 319 13.91 -5.16 -16.94
C TRP A 319 15.19 -5.47 -17.73
N VAL A 320 15.30 -4.96 -18.96
CA VAL A 320 16.56 -4.94 -19.70
C VAL A 320 17.35 -3.75 -19.18
N GLY A 321 18.15 -3.99 -18.15
CA GLY A 321 19.12 -3.02 -17.68
C GLY A 321 20.04 -2.62 -18.83
N ALA A 322 20.10 -1.32 -19.12
CA ALA A 322 21.06 -0.75 -20.04
C ALA A 322 22.48 -1.08 -19.55
N GLY A 323 23.12 -2.04 -20.20
CA GLY A 323 24.45 -2.51 -19.83
C GLY A 323 24.99 -3.56 -20.78
N ARG A 324 25.61 -3.10 -21.88
CA ARG A 324 26.86 -3.66 -22.40
C ARG A 324 27.51 -2.68 -23.36
N SER A 325 28.50 -1.97 -22.82
CA SER A 325 29.55 -1.34 -23.61
C SER A 325 30.50 -2.43 -24.13
N ARG A 326 30.88 -2.29 -25.41
CA ARG A 326 32.16 -2.68 -26.01
C ARG A 326 32.59 -4.15 -25.89
N THR A 327 32.29 -4.92 -26.94
CA THR A 327 33.17 -6.02 -27.37
C THR A 327 34.23 -5.45 -28.31
N LYS A 328 35.49 -5.58 -27.89
CA LYS A 328 36.66 -5.34 -28.74
C LYS A 328 36.63 -6.33 -29.92
N SER A 329 36.76 -5.79 -31.12
CA SER A 329 37.14 -6.50 -32.32
C SER A 329 38.55 -7.08 -32.14
N ILE A 330 38.66 -8.40 -32.11
CA ILE A 330 39.89 -9.13 -32.43
C ILE A 330 39.79 -9.42 -33.92
N GLN A 331 40.56 -8.70 -34.74
CA GLN A 331 40.86 -9.13 -36.11
C GLN A 331 42.08 -10.05 -36.04
N GLN A 332 41.89 -11.27 -36.53
CA GLN A 332 42.96 -12.10 -37.07
C GLN A 332 43.09 -11.75 -38.56
N ALA A 333 44.27 -11.29 -38.94
CA ALA A 333 44.97 -11.55 -40.20
C ALA A 333 46.40 -11.02 -40.04
#